data_AF-B3M1L5-F1
#
_entry.id   AF-B3M1L5-F1
#
_cell.length_a   1.000
_cell.length_b   1.000
_cell.length_c   1.000
_cell.angle_alpha   90.00
_cell.angle_beta   90.00
_cell.angle_gamma   90.00
#
_symmetry.space_group_name_H-M   'P 1'
#
loop_
_entity.id
_entity.type
_entity.pdbx_description
1 polymer ?
#
loop_
_entity_poly.entity_id
_entity_poly.type
_entity_poly.pdbx_seq_one_letter_code
_entity_poly.pdbx_strand_id
1 'polypeptide(L)'
;MLVANKEQKPKHQRIRGNYKNTTWGILGFVSADKGEGDSKKYRALCLHCNKYQSNTSIDRLIIHRKSCPKYKADLTEKLSNLTKSKKETSAEPASPPAPAPISETNDPISVNLLDKLLVEDDSDRNAGSTLVGYLNDLDQLATFPASDANRLQKDLLKAETDYLEAKSEYFTKMNEISELKRTVTMLEAKKTQLEIVKLRAECE
;
A
#
# COMPACT_ATOMS: atom_id res chain seq x y z
N MET A 1 32.60 -61.60 13.73
CA MET A 1 31.18 -61.34 14.02
C MET A 1 31.00 -59.84 14.20
N LEU A 2 30.32 -59.20 13.25
CA LEU A 2 30.18 -57.74 13.13
C LEU A 2 29.03 -57.26 14.03
N VAL A 3 29.31 -56.22 14.83
CA VAL A 3 28.35 -55.55 15.72
C VAL A 3 27.48 -54.61 14.88
N ALA A 4 26.17 -54.79 14.92
CA ALA A 4 25.19 -53.97 14.22
C ALA A 4 24.98 -52.63 14.93
N ASN A 5 25.43 -51.54 14.31
CA ASN A 5 25.06 -50.18 14.70
C ASN A 5 23.65 -49.86 14.17
N LYS A 6 22.68 -49.70 15.09
CA LYS A 6 21.35 -49.17 14.81
C LYS A 6 21.47 -47.67 14.49
N GLU A 7 21.33 -47.33 13.22
CA GLU A 7 21.19 -45.95 12.75
C GLU A 7 19.92 -45.31 13.33
N GLN A 8 20.09 -44.23 14.08
CA GLN A 8 19.00 -43.35 14.49
C GLN A 8 18.62 -42.46 13.30
N LYS A 9 17.40 -42.64 12.77
CA LYS A 9 16.83 -41.73 11.76
C LYS A 9 16.65 -40.33 12.37
N PRO A 10 17.21 -39.25 11.79
CA PRO A 10 16.85 -37.90 12.20
C PRO A 10 15.39 -37.64 11.80
N LYS A 11 14.55 -37.38 12.81
CA LYS A 11 13.18 -36.90 12.58
C LYS A 11 13.28 -35.52 11.93
N HIS A 12 12.98 -35.43 10.63
CA HIS A 12 12.72 -34.16 9.97
C HIS A 12 11.57 -33.44 10.70
N GLN A 13 11.92 -32.48 11.54
CA GLN A 13 10.98 -31.47 12.01
C GLN A 13 10.50 -30.70 10.78
N ARG A 14 9.23 -30.87 10.43
CA ARG A 14 8.56 -30.09 9.40
C ARG A 14 8.70 -28.61 9.75
N ILE A 15 9.41 -27.87 8.90
CA ILE A 15 9.44 -26.39 8.90
C ILE A 15 8.02 -25.94 8.53
N ARG A 16 7.15 -25.86 9.54
CA ARG A 16 5.75 -25.45 9.40
C ARG A 16 5.52 -24.35 10.42
N GLY A 17 5.96 -23.12 10.13
CA GLY A 17 5.75 -22.06 11.12
C GLY A 17 6.19 -20.62 10.86
N ASN A 18 6.75 -20.22 9.72
CA ASN A 18 7.32 -18.87 9.62
C ASN A 18 6.44 -17.78 8.96
N TYR A 19 5.34 -18.13 8.31
CA TYR A 19 4.52 -17.14 7.58
C TYR A 19 3.96 -16.05 8.50
N LYS A 20 3.55 -16.39 9.73
CA LYS A 20 2.98 -15.43 10.68
C LYS A 20 4.01 -14.38 11.14
N ASN A 21 5.25 -14.79 11.36
CA ASN A 21 6.32 -13.86 11.74
C ASN A 21 6.67 -12.91 10.58
N THR A 22 6.70 -13.41 9.34
CA THR A 22 6.87 -12.57 8.15
C THR A 22 5.73 -11.55 8.01
N THR A 23 4.47 -11.98 8.14
CA THR A 23 3.32 -11.06 8.05
C THR A 23 3.33 -10.02 9.18
N TRP A 24 3.71 -10.40 10.39
CA TRP A 24 3.81 -9.46 11.52
C TRP A 24 4.95 -8.45 11.29
N GLY A 25 6.10 -8.91 10.78
CA GLY A 25 7.23 -8.05 10.41
C GLY A 25 6.83 -6.98 9.39
N ILE A 26 6.09 -7.35 8.34
CA ILE A 26 5.56 -6.41 7.34
C ILE A 26 4.63 -5.36 7.98
N LEU A 27 3.91 -5.73 9.03
CA LEU A 27 3.02 -4.82 9.77
C LEU A 27 3.73 -4.03 10.88
N GLY A 28 5.03 -4.24 11.10
CA GLY A 28 5.79 -3.58 12.16
C GLY A 28 5.55 -4.18 13.55
N PHE A 29 5.33 -5.50 13.62
CA PHE A 29 5.15 -6.23 14.87
C PHE A 29 6.14 -7.40 15.00
N VAL A 30 6.54 -7.67 16.24
CA VAL A 30 7.39 -8.81 16.60
C VAL A 30 6.66 -9.71 17.57
N SER A 31 6.87 -11.03 17.48
CA SER A 31 6.38 -11.96 18.51
C SER A 31 7.09 -11.65 19.82
N ALA A 32 6.32 -11.31 20.84
CA ALA A 32 6.85 -11.28 22.19
C ALA A 32 7.01 -12.73 22.64
N ASP A 33 8.18 -13.30 22.40
CA ASP A 33 8.48 -14.64 22.86
C ASP A 33 8.55 -14.68 24.39
N LYS A 34 8.07 -15.82 24.88
CA LYS A 34 7.91 -16.26 26.26
C LYS A 34 8.82 -15.54 27.28
N GLY A 35 8.25 -14.57 28.00
CA GLY A 35 8.72 -14.28 29.35
C GLY A 35 8.42 -15.48 30.23
N GLU A 36 9.44 -16.01 30.89
CA GLU A 36 9.38 -17.13 31.82
C GLU A 36 8.44 -16.78 32.98
N GLY A 37 7.20 -17.27 32.94
CA GLY A 37 6.28 -17.18 34.09
C GLY A 37 4.83 -16.81 33.80
N ASP A 38 4.49 -16.24 32.63
CA ASP A 38 3.11 -15.79 32.39
C ASP A 38 2.43 -16.48 31.19
N SER A 39 1.38 -17.23 31.52
CA SER A 39 0.39 -17.92 30.67
C SER A 39 0.52 -17.76 29.14
N LYS A 40 0.88 -18.86 28.45
CA LYS A 40 0.61 -19.37 27.07
C LYS A 40 -0.07 -18.50 25.98
N LYS A 41 -0.12 -17.17 26.07
CA LYS A 41 -0.80 -16.29 25.13
C LYS A 41 0.26 -15.62 24.27
N TYR A 42 0.31 -15.98 23.00
CA TYR A 42 1.07 -15.25 21.99
C TYR A 42 0.67 -13.77 22.05
N ARG A 43 1.65 -12.88 22.18
CA ARG A 43 1.43 -11.43 22.14
C ARG A 43 2.28 -10.85 21.01
N ALA A 44 1.72 -9.88 20.30
CA ALA A 44 2.44 -9.14 19.28
C ALA A 44 2.88 -7.79 19.87
N LEU A 45 4.16 -7.45 19.75
CA LEU A 45 4.70 -6.17 20.18
C LEU A 45 4.77 -5.22 18.98
N CYS A 46 4.16 -4.05 19.07
CA CYS A 46 4.31 -3.02 18.04
C CYS A 46 5.69 -2.35 18.16
N LEU A 47 6.47 -2.33 17.09
CA LEU A 47 7.82 -1.72 17.07
C LEU A 47 7.81 -0.19 17.23
N HIS A 48 6.68 0.46 16.96
CA HIS A 48 6.57 1.92 17.03
C HIS A 48 6.14 2.41 18.41
N CYS A 49 5.18 1.72 19.04
CA CYS A 49 4.67 2.14 20.34
C CYS A 49 5.09 1.26 21.51
N ASN A 50 5.79 0.15 21.26
CA ASN A 50 6.19 -0.85 22.24
C ASN A 50 5.03 -1.34 23.12
N LYS A 51 3.80 -1.26 22.61
CA LYS A 51 2.61 -1.80 23.29
C LYS A 51 2.36 -3.23 22.85
N TYR A 52 2.08 -4.07 23.84
CA TYR A 52 1.65 -5.46 23.62
C TYR A 52 0.20 -5.50 23.12
N GLN A 53 -0.01 -6.23 22.02
CA GLN A 53 -1.32 -6.61 21.52
C GLN A 53 -1.66 -8.01 22.03
N SER A 54 -2.72 -8.09 22.83
CA SER A 54 -3.25 -9.35 23.36
C SER A 54 -3.96 -10.18 22.27
N ASN A 55 -4.49 -9.51 21.24
CA ASN A 55 -5.07 -10.15 20.07
C ASN A 55 -4.08 -10.09 18.90
N THR A 56 -3.63 -11.26 18.46
CA THR A 56 -2.62 -11.41 17.42
C THR A 56 -3.23 -11.69 16.04
N SER A 57 -4.53 -11.47 15.84
CA SER A 57 -5.15 -11.56 14.53
C SER A 57 -4.63 -10.43 13.62
N ILE A 58 -4.40 -10.75 12.35
CA ILE A 58 -3.85 -9.81 11.37
C ILE A 58 -4.70 -8.54 11.31
N ASP A 59 -6.03 -8.67 11.31
CA ASP A 59 -6.95 -7.52 11.27
C ASP A 59 -6.76 -6.57 12.46
N ARG A 60 -6.56 -7.11 13.67
CA ARG A 60 -6.34 -6.29 14.87
C ARG A 60 -4.99 -5.59 14.83
N LEU A 61 -3.95 -6.25 14.29
CA LEU A 61 -2.65 -5.64 14.07
C LEU A 61 -2.70 -4.52 13.02
N ILE A 62 -3.47 -4.71 11.93
CA ILE A 62 -3.70 -3.68 10.91
C ILE A 62 -4.42 -2.47 11.51
N ILE A 63 -5.49 -2.70 12.29
CA ILE A 63 -6.23 -1.62 12.97
C ILE A 63 -5.28 -0.86 13.89
N HIS A 64 -4.48 -1.56 14.70
CA HIS A 64 -3.50 -0.92 15.57
C HIS A 64 -2.50 -0.08 14.78
N ARG A 65 -1.92 -0.60 13.70
CA ARG A 65 -0.99 0.14 12.84
C ARG A 65 -1.64 1.43 12.31
N LYS A 66 -2.89 1.38 11.85
CA LYS A 66 -3.64 2.55 11.37
C LYS A 66 -3.95 3.56 12.48
N SER A 67 -4.14 3.12 13.72
CA SER A 67 -4.46 4.00 14.86
C SER A 67 -3.24 4.38 15.70
N CYS A 68 -2.06 3.81 15.45
CA CYS A 68 -0.88 4.01 16.28
C CYS A 68 -0.33 5.44 16.09
N PRO A 69 -0.33 6.28 17.14
CA PRO A 69 0.09 7.68 17.01
C PRO A 69 1.59 7.81 16.73
N LYS A 70 2.42 6.94 17.33
CA LYS A 70 3.87 6.94 17.09
C LYS A 70 4.21 6.49 15.67
N TYR A 71 3.49 5.50 15.13
CA TYR A 71 3.65 5.10 13.73
C TYR A 71 3.32 6.22 12.75
N LYS A 72 2.26 6.99 13.03
CA LYS A 72 1.91 8.17 12.22
C LYS A 72 2.98 9.26 12.30
N ALA A 73 3.48 9.54 13.50
CA ALA A 73 4.56 10.51 13.70
C ALA A 73 5.83 10.11 12.93
N ASP A 74 6.28 8.85 13.04
CA ASP A 74 7.46 8.33 12.32
C ASP A 74 7.29 8.42 10.80
N LEU A 75 6.08 8.18 10.28
CA LEU A 75 5.78 8.32 8.84
C LEU A 75 5.85 9.78 8.39
N THR A 76 5.29 10.70 9.18
CA THR A 76 5.35 12.14 8.88
C THR A 76 6.79 12.65 8.93
N GLU A 77 7.59 12.20 9.89
CA GLU A 77 9.01 12.55 10.00
C GLU A 77 9.81 12.05 8.78
N LYS A 78 9.63 10.78 8.40
CA LYS A 78 10.26 10.22 7.19
C LYS A 78 9.87 10.99 5.92
N LEU A 79 8.59 11.31 5.73
CA LEU A 79 8.14 12.13 4.60
C LEU A 79 8.77 13.52 4.62
N SER A 80 8.86 14.16 5.79
CA SER A 80 9.48 15.47 5.92
C SER A 80 10.98 15.47 5.56
N ASN A 81 11.70 14.41 5.94
CA ASN A 81 13.12 14.24 5.61
C ASN A 81 13.33 14.01 4.10
N LEU A 82 12.46 13.22 3.46
CA LEU A 82 12.46 13.06 1.99
C LEU A 82 12.22 14.39 1.26
N THR A 83 11.32 15.23 1.76
CA THR A 83 11.08 16.56 1.15
C THR A 83 12.23 17.54 1.38
N LYS A 84 12.99 17.42 2.48
CA LYS A 84 14.18 18.23 2.75
C LYS A 84 15.37 17.81 1.89
N SER A 85 15.62 16.51 1.74
CA SER A 85 16.68 15.99 0.87
C SER A 85 16.49 16.35 -0.61
N LYS A 86 15.25 16.61 -1.05
CA LYS A 86 14.96 17.08 -2.42
C LYS A 86 15.19 18.59 -2.61
N LYS A 87 15.43 19.36 -1.54
CA LYS A 87 15.51 20.84 -1.57
C LYS A 87 16.94 21.39 -1.49
N GLU A 88 17.96 20.55 -1.36
CA GLU A 88 19.37 20.99 -1.24
C GLU A 88 20.14 21.03 -2.57
N THR A 89 19.49 20.80 -3.72
CA THR A 89 20.07 20.98 -5.06
C THR A 89 19.25 21.93 -5.93
N SER A 90 19.16 23.20 -5.53
CA SER A 90 19.01 24.32 -6.46
C SER A 90 19.13 25.63 -5.68
N ALA A 91 20.25 26.33 -5.90
CA ALA A 91 20.43 27.71 -5.45
C ALA A 91 19.65 28.67 -6.37
N GLU A 92 19.07 29.69 -5.75
CA GLU A 92 18.40 30.89 -6.30
C GLU A 92 19.30 31.70 -7.28
N PRO A 93 18.77 32.61 -8.15
CA PRO A 93 18.01 33.79 -7.71
C PRO A 93 16.79 34.23 -8.57
N ALA A 94 15.81 34.84 -7.87
CA ALA A 94 14.91 35.96 -8.22
C ALA A 94 14.34 36.16 -9.66
N SER A 95 13.00 36.01 -9.81
CA SER A 95 11.99 37.03 -10.23
C SER A 95 10.61 36.36 -10.49
N PRO A 96 9.45 37.06 -10.35
CA PRO A 96 8.14 36.42 -10.17
C PRO A 96 7.45 36.05 -11.50
N PRO A 97 6.81 34.85 -11.63
CA PRO A 97 6.07 34.52 -12.84
C PRO A 97 4.56 34.81 -12.71
N ALA A 98 4.03 35.44 -13.74
CA ALA A 98 2.60 35.58 -14.03
C ALA A 98 1.94 34.19 -14.29
N PRO A 99 0.61 34.05 -14.11
CA PRO A 99 -0.04 32.75 -14.16
C PRO A 99 -0.32 32.33 -15.61
N ALA A 100 0.18 31.16 -15.99
CA ALA A 100 -0.19 30.47 -17.22
C ALA A 100 -0.53 28.99 -16.90
N PRO A 101 -1.37 28.35 -17.73
CA PRO A 101 -2.29 27.29 -17.32
C PRO A 101 -1.61 25.92 -17.15
N ILE A 102 -2.22 25.11 -16.30
CA ILE A 102 -1.94 23.69 -16.06
C ILE A 102 -1.84 22.89 -17.38
N SER A 103 -0.62 22.48 -17.74
CA SER A 103 -0.37 21.40 -18.68
C SER A 103 -0.15 20.10 -17.91
N GLU A 104 -0.94 19.10 -18.24
CA GLU A 104 -0.70 17.70 -17.91
C GLU A 104 0.62 17.24 -18.52
N THR A 105 1.56 16.80 -17.70
CA THR A 105 2.69 15.99 -18.14
C THR A 105 2.67 14.68 -17.36
N ASN A 106 2.18 13.65 -18.03
CA ASN A 106 2.55 12.26 -17.77
C ASN A 106 4.06 12.14 -17.93
N ASP A 107 4.78 11.75 -16.87
CA ASP A 107 6.15 11.23 -17.00
C ASP A 107 6.31 9.92 -16.21
N PRO A 108 6.98 8.90 -16.79
CA PRO A 108 7.07 7.56 -16.24
C PRO A 108 8.12 7.47 -15.11
N ILE A 109 7.69 6.92 -13.98
CA ILE A 109 8.54 6.51 -12.86
C ILE A 109 9.29 5.23 -13.29
N SER A 110 10.40 5.33 -14.02
CA SER A 110 11.24 4.15 -14.32
C SER A 110 12.75 4.38 -14.12
N VAL A 111 13.22 5.63 -14.09
CA VAL A 111 14.67 5.92 -13.98
C VAL A 111 15.25 5.83 -12.57
N ASN A 112 14.43 5.82 -11.52
CA ASN A 112 14.92 5.86 -10.12
C ASN A 112 15.06 4.50 -9.42
N LEU A 113 14.68 3.40 -10.09
CA LEU A 113 14.79 2.04 -9.52
C LEU A 113 16.11 1.37 -9.91
N LEU A 114 16.65 1.68 -11.08
CA LEU A 114 17.86 1.04 -11.61
C LEU A 114 19.14 1.55 -10.91
N ASP A 115 19.21 2.86 -10.63
CA ASP A 115 20.33 3.46 -9.88
C ASP A 115 20.42 2.98 -8.44
N LYS A 116 19.31 2.53 -7.86
CA LYS A 116 19.28 2.02 -6.48
C LYS A 116 19.80 0.59 -6.33
N LEU A 117 19.84 -0.18 -7.42
CA LEU A 117 20.33 -1.56 -7.42
C LEU A 117 21.84 -1.64 -7.66
N LEU A 118 22.46 -0.60 -8.22
CA LEU A 118 23.88 -0.57 -8.55
C LEU A 118 24.79 -0.12 -7.38
N VAL A 119 24.21 0.34 -6.27
CA VAL A 119 24.97 0.94 -5.14
C VAL A 119 25.13 -0.02 -3.95
N GLU A 120 24.47 -1.19 -3.93
CA GLU A 120 24.48 -2.10 -2.78
C GLU A 120 25.45 -3.31 -2.88
N ASP A 121 26.33 -3.40 -3.89
CA ASP A 121 27.12 -4.63 -4.13
C ASP A 121 28.65 -4.51 -3.99
N ASP A 122 29.16 -3.56 -3.18
CA ASP A 122 30.60 -3.40 -2.94
C ASP A 122 31.04 -3.61 -1.48
N SER A 123 30.37 -4.48 -0.72
CA SER A 123 30.86 -4.90 0.59
C SER A 123 30.55 -6.36 0.93
N ASP A 124 31.63 -7.13 1.13
CA ASP A 124 31.73 -8.40 1.85
C ASP A 124 31.48 -9.74 1.10
N ARG A 125 32.55 -10.17 0.43
CA ARG A 125 33.12 -11.54 0.38
C ARG A 125 32.29 -12.70 1.00
N ASN A 126 31.54 -13.43 0.16
CA ASN A 126 31.45 -14.90 0.14
C ASN A 126 30.88 -15.38 -1.22
N ALA A 127 31.67 -15.29 -2.28
CA ALA A 127 31.19 -15.40 -3.67
C ALA A 127 30.99 -16.83 -4.21
N GLY A 128 31.29 -17.89 -3.44
CA GLY A 128 31.23 -19.27 -3.94
C GLY A 128 29.91 -20.01 -3.68
N SER A 129 29.28 -19.76 -2.53
CA SER A 129 28.11 -20.51 -2.08
C SER A 129 26.78 -19.87 -2.48
N THR A 130 26.78 -18.56 -2.72
CA THR A 130 25.57 -17.76 -2.92
C THR A 130 25.18 -17.68 -4.40
N LEU A 131 26.16 -17.66 -5.32
CA LEU A 131 25.90 -17.56 -6.76
C LEU A 131 25.15 -18.77 -7.30
N VAL A 132 25.48 -19.98 -6.82
CA VAL A 132 24.78 -21.23 -7.18
C VAL A 132 23.35 -21.23 -6.62
N GLY A 133 23.13 -20.67 -5.44
CA GLY A 133 21.80 -20.45 -4.87
C GLY A 133 20.98 -19.48 -5.73
N TYR A 134 21.56 -18.34 -6.10
CA TYR A 134 20.90 -17.37 -6.99
C TYR A 134 20.59 -17.94 -8.38
N LEU A 135 21.50 -18.73 -8.96
CA LEU A 135 21.27 -19.42 -10.24
C LEU A 135 20.13 -20.44 -10.14
N ASN A 136 20.04 -21.18 -9.03
CA ASN A 136 18.97 -22.15 -8.79
C ASN A 136 17.63 -21.48 -8.47
N ASP A 137 17.65 -20.29 -7.82
CA ASP A 137 16.46 -19.48 -7.57
C ASP A 137 15.94 -18.81 -8.86
N LEU A 138 16.86 -18.38 -9.75
CA LEU A 138 16.54 -17.91 -11.10
C LEU A 138 15.93 -19.03 -11.97
N ASP A 139 16.45 -20.25 -11.88
CA ASP A 139 15.92 -21.42 -12.59
C ASP A 139 14.51 -21.79 -12.07
N GLN A 140 14.28 -21.71 -10.75
CA GLN A 140 12.93 -21.86 -10.17
C GLN A 140 11.96 -20.76 -10.59
N LEU A 141 12.42 -19.52 -10.76
CA LEU A 141 11.62 -18.41 -11.30
C LEU A 141 11.25 -18.63 -12.77
N ALA A 142 12.16 -19.17 -13.58
CA ALA A 142 11.88 -19.57 -14.96
C ALA A 142 10.91 -20.77 -15.05
N THR A 143 10.78 -21.54 -13.97
CA THR A 143 9.87 -22.69 -13.88
C THR A 143 8.47 -22.30 -13.36
N PHE A 144 8.21 -21.03 -13.01
CA PHE A 144 6.84 -20.60 -12.75
C PHE A 144 6.01 -20.81 -14.01
N PRO A 145 4.80 -21.41 -13.90
CA PRO A 145 3.99 -21.66 -15.07
C PRO A 145 3.64 -20.30 -15.69
N ALA A 146 4.19 -20.02 -16.87
CA ALA A 146 3.94 -18.78 -17.61
C ALA A 146 2.42 -18.51 -17.80
N SER A 147 1.58 -19.55 -17.67
CA SER A 147 0.13 -19.44 -17.63
C SER A 147 -0.41 -18.58 -16.47
N ASP A 148 0.17 -18.67 -15.28
CA ASP A 148 -0.28 -17.90 -14.11
C ASP A 148 0.11 -16.43 -14.22
N ALA A 149 1.29 -16.13 -14.77
CA ALA A 149 1.70 -14.76 -15.08
C ALA A 149 0.80 -14.13 -16.15
N ASN A 150 0.49 -14.86 -17.23
CA ASN A 150 -0.44 -14.40 -18.26
C ASN A 150 -1.86 -14.21 -17.72
N ARG A 151 -2.32 -15.08 -16.81
CA ARG A 151 -3.63 -14.94 -16.16
C ARG A 151 -3.68 -13.70 -15.29
N LEU A 152 -2.67 -13.48 -14.45
CA LEU A 152 -2.56 -12.28 -13.61
C LEU A 152 -2.52 -11.00 -14.44
N GLN A 153 -1.78 -11.00 -15.55
CA GLN A 153 -1.75 -9.86 -16.47
C GLN A 153 -3.15 -9.58 -17.07
N LYS A 154 -3.88 -10.62 -17.46
CA LYS A 154 -5.26 -10.47 -17.94
C LYS A 154 -6.21 -9.94 -16.86
N ASP A 155 -6.08 -10.45 -15.64
CA ASP A 155 -6.89 -10.01 -14.50
C ASP A 155 -6.58 -8.53 -14.14
N LEU A 156 -5.32 -8.11 -14.25
CA LEU A 156 -4.91 -6.72 -14.05
C LEU A 156 -5.51 -5.80 -15.11
N LEU A 157 -5.40 -6.16 -16.40
CA LEU A 157 -6.01 -5.39 -17.49
C LEU A 157 -7.52 -5.29 -17.34
N LYS A 158 -8.17 -6.38 -16.92
CA LYS A 158 -9.61 -6.38 -16.66
C LYS A 158 -9.95 -5.44 -15.50
N ALA A 159 -9.25 -5.54 -14.37
CA ALA A 159 -9.49 -4.68 -13.22
C ALA A 159 -9.27 -3.19 -13.54
N GLU A 160 -8.27 -2.87 -14.36
CA GLU A 160 -8.03 -1.51 -14.85
C GLU A 160 -9.18 -1.02 -15.75
N THR A 161 -9.66 -1.87 -16.65
CA THR A 161 -10.80 -1.55 -17.52
C THR A 161 -12.07 -1.32 -16.70
N ASP A 162 -12.41 -2.24 -15.80
CA ASP A 162 -13.57 -2.15 -14.93
C ASP A 162 -13.51 -0.87 -14.06
N TYR A 163 -12.33 -0.49 -13.59
CA TYR A 163 -12.12 0.76 -12.85
C TYR A 163 -12.36 2.00 -13.71
N LEU A 164 -11.85 2.03 -14.94
CA LEU A 164 -12.04 3.15 -15.87
C LEU A 164 -13.50 3.29 -16.29
N GLU A 165 -14.20 2.18 -16.52
CA GLU A 165 -15.63 2.15 -16.81
C GLU A 165 -16.44 2.71 -15.64
N ALA A 166 -16.23 2.20 -14.43
CA ALA A 166 -16.90 2.71 -13.23
C ALA A 166 -16.60 4.20 -12.97
N LYS A 167 -15.38 4.65 -13.25
CA LYS A 167 -15.00 6.06 -13.17
C LYS A 167 -15.78 6.91 -14.19
N SER A 168 -15.94 6.43 -15.42
CA SER A 168 -16.72 7.12 -16.46
C SER A 168 -18.22 7.23 -16.08
N GLU A 169 -18.79 6.17 -15.52
CA GLU A 169 -20.17 6.15 -15.04
C GLU A 169 -20.37 7.15 -13.90
N TYR A 170 -19.43 7.20 -12.95
CA TYR A 170 -19.45 8.16 -11.87
C TYR A 170 -19.51 9.61 -12.38
N PHE A 171 -18.66 9.98 -13.35
CA PHE A 171 -18.68 11.33 -13.91
C PHE A 171 -19.97 11.62 -14.68
N THR A 172 -20.50 10.63 -15.39
CA THR A 172 -21.80 10.76 -16.08
C THR A 172 -22.91 11.05 -15.08
N LYS A 173 -22.98 10.28 -13.98
CA LYS A 173 -23.96 10.48 -12.90
C LYS A 173 -23.78 11.81 -12.19
N MET A 174 -22.54 12.25 -11.99
CA MET A 174 -22.25 13.55 -11.39
C MET A 174 -22.77 14.70 -12.28
N ASN A 175 -22.66 14.57 -13.61
CA ASN A 175 -23.22 15.53 -14.55
C ASN A 175 -24.76 15.52 -14.52
N GLU A 176 -25.40 14.34 -14.57
CA GLU A 176 -26.85 14.19 -14.43
C GLU A 176 -27.37 14.87 -13.14
N ILE A 177 -26.71 14.63 -12.00
CA ILE A 177 -27.06 15.27 -10.72
C ILE A 177 -26.95 16.80 -10.83
N SER A 178 -25.94 17.31 -11.52
CA SER A 178 -25.74 18.75 -11.68
C SER A 178 -26.83 19.38 -12.55
N GLU A 179 -27.27 18.70 -13.61
CA GLU A 179 -28.38 19.12 -14.45
C GLU A 179 -29.73 19.08 -13.71
N LEU A 180 -29.97 18.02 -12.94
CA LEU A 180 -31.15 17.90 -12.09
C LEU A 180 -31.21 19.03 -11.06
N LYS A 181 -30.09 19.34 -10.40
CA LYS A 181 -30.01 20.47 -9.44
C LYS A 181 -30.39 21.79 -10.10
N ARG A 182 -29.85 22.10 -11.29
CA ARG A 182 -30.22 23.31 -12.05
C ARG A 182 -31.72 23.35 -12.35
N THR A 183 -32.27 22.22 -12.78
CA THR A 183 -33.70 22.10 -13.13
C THR A 183 -34.59 22.32 -11.90
N VAL A 184 -34.24 21.70 -10.76
CA VAL A 184 -34.96 21.89 -9.49
C VAL A 184 -34.98 23.36 -9.09
N THR A 185 -33.81 24.04 -9.10
CA THR A 185 -33.74 25.47 -8.75
C THR A 185 -34.59 26.33 -9.69
N MET A 186 -34.61 26.03 -11.00
CA MET A 186 -35.47 26.73 -11.95
C MET A 186 -36.97 26.51 -11.67
N LEU A 187 -37.37 25.28 -11.35
CA LEU A 187 -38.76 24.95 -11.04
C LEU A 187 -39.22 25.58 -9.73
N GLU A 188 -38.36 25.60 -8.71
CA GLU A 188 -38.61 26.30 -7.45
C GLU A 188 -38.80 27.80 -7.69
N ALA A 189 -37.96 28.43 -8.52
CA ALA A 189 -38.12 29.83 -8.88
C ALA A 189 -39.42 30.10 -9.66
N LYS A 190 -39.82 29.22 -10.58
CA LYS A 190 -41.11 29.36 -11.30
C LYS A 190 -42.30 29.17 -10.36
N LYS A 191 -42.21 28.22 -9.42
CA LYS A 191 -43.25 28.01 -8.41
C LYS A 191 -43.46 29.25 -7.57
N THR A 192 -42.39 29.86 -7.06
CA THR A 192 -42.49 31.08 -6.25
C THR A 192 -43.04 32.26 -7.06
N GLN A 193 -42.64 32.40 -8.33
CA GLN A 193 -43.23 33.40 -9.22
C GLN A 193 -44.75 33.22 -9.38
N LEU A 194 -45.21 32.00 -9.62
CA LEU A 194 -46.65 31.71 -9.75
C LEU A 194 -47.41 31.94 -8.44
N GLU A 195 -46.80 31.62 -7.30
CA GLU A 195 -47.38 31.87 -5.98
C GLU A 195 -47.53 33.37 -5.70
N ILE A 196 -46.52 34.18 -6.07
CA ILE A 196 -46.62 35.65 -6.03
C ILE A 196 -47.76 36.16 -6.94
N VAL A 197 -47.84 35.66 -8.18
CA VAL A 197 -48.90 36.08 -9.13
C VAL A 197 -50.28 35.72 -8.59
N LYS A 198 -50.45 34.52 -8.03
CA LYS A 198 -51.69 34.07 -7.41
C LYS A 198 -52.10 34.99 -6.25
N LEU A 199 -51.18 35.25 -5.32
CA LEU A 199 -51.45 36.12 -4.17
C LEU A 199 -51.77 37.56 -4.59
N ARG A 200 -51.16 38.06 -5.67
CA ARG A 200 -51.50 39.38 -6.22
C ARG A 200 -52.92 39.40 -6.80
N ALA A 201 -53.31 38.37 -7.55
CA ALA A 201 -54.64 38.24 -8.11
C ALA A 201 -55.74 38.06 -7.05
N GLU A 202 -55.41 37.51 -5.88
CA GLU A 202 -56.34 37.39 -4.74
C GLU A 202 -56.52 38.71 -3.95
N CYS A 203 -55.64 39.69 -4.16
CA CYS A 203 -55.68 41.01 -3.50
C CYS A 203 -56.28 42.14 -4.36
N GLU A 204 -56.55 41.88 -5.65
CA GLU A 204 -57.30 42.76 -6.57
C GLU A 204 -58.80 42.43 -6.55
#